data_AF-A0A4Q3B2H1-F1
#
_entry.id   AF-A0A4Q3B2H1-F1
#
_cell.length_a   1.000
_cell.length_b   1.000
_cell.length_c   1.000
_cell.angle_alpha   90.00
_cell.angle_beta   90.00
_cell.angle_gamma   90.00
#
_symmetry.space_group_name_H-M   'P 1'
#
loop_
_entity.id
_entity.type
_entity.pdbx_description
1 polymer ?
#
loop_
_entity_poly.entity_id
_entity_poly.type
_entity_poly.pdbx_seq_one_letter_code
_entity_poly.pdbx_strand_id
1 'polypeptide(L)'
;MTTFKKLSIIFSAFILAYFGEIAVNLACGGEVDPYDYYVSYFHNNTQGDEYSSFAFTEMAYLYSEDNIENEADINSKEWAKYLDIKQADVYEVMYNVDSAASVKLAAYNGKSISELPDSLQKNTYLLALTKKKDALNYYTFAKSCEPLANATWNEWNPERRDSTAMETKA
;
A
#
# COMPACT_ATOMS: atom_id res chain seq x y z
N MET A 1 10.17 -7.27 59.68
CA MET A 1 9.00 -6.82 58.90
C MET A 1 8.05 -7.99 58.73
N THR A 2 6.79 -7.89 59.17
CA THR A 2 5.83 -9.00 59.12
C THR A 2 5.48 -9.37 57.68
N THR A 3 5.11 -10.63 57.43
CA THR A 3 4.71 -11.14 56.10
C THR A 3 3.58 -10.31 55.50
N PHE A 4 2.62 -9.89 56.34
CA PHE A 4 1.55 -8.98 55.95
C PHE A 4 2.08 -7.66 55.41
N LYS A 5 3.02 -7.01 56.12
CA LYS A 5 3.62 -5.74 55.67
C LYS A 5 4.40 -5.89 54.37
N LYS A 6 5.05 -7.03 54.12
CA LYS A 6 5.72 -7.34 52.83
C LYS A 6 4.71 -7.46 51.70
N LEU A 7 3.65 -8.25 51.89
CA LEU A 7 2.60 -8.45 50.90
C LEU A 7 1.85 -7.16 50.57
N SER A 8 1.54 -6.34 51.59
CA SER A 8 0.90 -5.03 51.37
C SER A 8 1.77 -4.10 50.52
N ILE A 9 3.09 -4.05 50.77
CA ILE A 9 4.00 -3.21 49.97
C ILE A 9 4.06 -3.68 48.51
N ILE A 10 4.20 -4.99 48.29
CA ILE A 10 4.25 -5.56 46.94
C ILE A 10 2.93 -5.31 46.20
N PHE A 11 1.80 -5.52 46.86
CA PHE A 11 0.48 -5.31 46.28
C PHE A 11 0.23 -3.84 45.95
N SER A 12 0.60 -2.91 46.84
CA SER A 12 0.49 -1.48 46.58
C SER A 12 1.40 -1.04 45.43
N ALA A 13 2.62 -1.55 45.33
CA ALA A 13 3.53 -1.26 44.22
C ALA A 13 2.98 -1.78 42.88
N PHE A 14 2.41 -2.98 42.88
CA PHE A 14 1.77 -3.56 41.69
C PHE A 14 0.56 -2.73 41.23
N ILE A 15 -0.32 -2.33 42.15
CA ILE A 15 -1.47 -1.46 41.83
C ILE A 15 -1.00 -0.12 41.26
N LEU A 16 0.01 0.51 41.88
CA LEU A 16 0.57 1.78 41.39
C LEU A 16 1.15 1.64 39.99
N ALA A 17 1.89 0.57 39.71
CA ALA A 17 2.44 0.32 38.39
C ALA A 17 1.34 0.05 37.36
N TYR A 18 0.37 -0.79 37.71
CA TYR A 18 -0.72 -1.20 36.82
C TYR A 18 -1.64 -0.03 36.45
N PHE A 19 -2.14 0.72 37.44
CA PHE A 19 -2.98 1.89 37.16
C PHE A 19 -2.18 3.09 36.66
N GLY A 20 -0.90 3.18 37.00
CA GLY A 20 0.00 4.20 36.45
C GLY A 20 0.19 4.02 34.95
N GLU A 21 0.37 2.79 34.47
CA GLU A 21 0.48 2.47 33.04
C GLU A 21 -0.83 2.76 32.29
N ILE A 22 -1.98 2.38 32.85
CA ILE A 22 -3.29 2.74 32.30
C ILE A 22 -3.46 4.26 32.21
N ALA A 23 -3.09 4.99 33.26
CA ALA A 23 -3.20 6.45 33.27
C ALA A 23 -2.27 7.11 32.24
N VAL A 24 -1.06 6.57 32.02
CA VAL A 24 -0.15 7.03 30.97
C VAL A 24 -0.73 6.74 29.59
N ASN A 25 -1.27 5.53 29.35
CA ASN A 25 -1.88 5.19 28.07
C ASN A 25 -3.14 6.02 27.76
N LEU A 26 -3.91 6.41 28.77
CA LEU A 26 -5.05 7.31 28.59
C LEU A 26 -4.65 8.78 28.41
N ALA A 27 -3.51 9.20 28.99
CA ALA A 27 -3.02 10.57 28.87
C ALA A 27 -2.16 10.79 27.61
N CYS A 28 -1.51 9.74 27.12
CA CYS A 28 -0.60 9.76 25.97
C CYS A 28 -1.09 8.91 24.79
N GLY A 29 -2.30 8.35 24.87
CA GLY A 29 -2.89 7.51 23.83
C GLY A 29 -4.38 7.82 23.66
N GLY A 30 -4.90 7.49 22.48
CA GLY A 30 -6.28 7.80 22.08
C GLY A 30 -6.40 8.94 21.07
N GLU A 31 -5.33 9.70 20.85
CA GLU A 31 -5.22 10.65 19.74
C GLU A 31 -4.22 10.12 18.71
N VAL A 32 -4.50 10.30 17.42
CA VAL A 32 -3.54 9.99 16.35
C VAL A 32 -2.31 10.86 16.59
N ASP A 33 -1.12 10.26 16.68
CA ASP A 33 0.11 11.03 16.90
C ASP A 33 0.24 12.06 15.76
N PRO A 34 0.30 13.38 16.06
CA PRO A 34 0.44 14.40 15.02
C PRO A 34 1.74 14.28 14.21
N TYR A 35 2.71 13.49 14.68
CA TYR A 35 3.93 13.14 13.97
C TYR A 35 3.84 11.84 13.16
N ASP A 36 2.73 11.10 13.25
CA ASP A 36 2.43 9.97 12.37
C ASP A 36 1.95 10.47 11.01
N TYR A 37 2.91 11.05 10.28
CA TYR A 37 3.03 11.14 8.84
C TYR A 37 1.72 11.37 8.07
N TYR A 38 1.19 12.57 8.23
CA TYR A 38 0.39 13.18 7.19
C TYR A 38 1.34 13.84 6.18
N VAL A 39 1.45 13.28 4.97
CA VAL A 39 1.63 14.13 3.80
C VAL A 39 0.23 14.60 3.40
N SER A 40 -0.38 15.43 4.24
CA SER A 40 -1.60 16.14 3.86
C SER A 40 -1.20 17.51 3.34
N TYR A 41 -1.80 17.91 2.22
CA TYR A 41 -1.67 19.27 1.70
C TYR A 41 -2.39 20.30 2.59
N PHE A 42 -3.13 19.84 3.61
CA PHE A 42 -3.92 20.66 4.51
C PHE A 42 -3.46 20.48 5.97
N HIS A 43 -3.72 21.50 6.79
CA HIS A 43 -3.38 21.46 8.22
C HIS A 43 -4.32 20.46 8.94
N ASN A 44 -3.82 19.67 9.90
CA ASN A 44 -4.61 18.62 10.57
C ASN A 44 -5.89 19.18 11.24
N ASN A 45 -5.80 20.38 11.81
CA ASN A 45 -6.95 21.07 12.42
C ASN A 45 -8.01 21.60 11.42
N THR A 46 -7.84 21.38 10.13
CA THR A 46 -8.76 21.87 9.07
C THR A 46 -9.47 20.75 8.31
N GLN A 47 -9.20 19.48 8.62
CA GLN A 47 -9.70 18.35 7.85
C GLN A 47 -10.87 17.67 8.57
N GLY A 48 -12.06 17.70 7.94
CA GLY A 48 -13.09 16.68 8.15
C GLY A 48 -12.86 15.46 7.27
N ASP A 49 -13.66 14.40 7.45
CA ASP A 49 -13.55 13.11 6.73
C ASP A 49 -13.55 13.25 5.20
N GLU A 50 -14.11 14.35 4.69
CA GLU A 50 -14.14 14.73 3.27
C GLU A 50 -12.75 14.91 2.62
N TYR A 51 -11.69 15.09 3.41
CA TYR A 51 -10.32 15.20 2.92
C TYR A 51 -9.48 13.92 3.11
N SER A 52 -10.06 12.86 3.66
CA SER A 52 -9.37 11.57 3.90
C SER A 52 -8.71 10.99 2.65
N SER A 53 -9.31 11.17 1.47
CA SER A 53 -8.73 10.73 0.19
C SER A 53 -7.43 11.47 -0.20
N PHE A 54 -7.13 12.60 0.44
CA PHE A 54 -5.90 13.39 0.23
C PHE A 54 -4.88 13.21 1.38
N ALA A 55 -5.21 12.41 2.38
CA ALA A 55 -4.36 12.03 3.49
C ALA A 55 -4.00 10.55 3.36
N PHE A 56 -3.09 10.23 2.43
CA PHE A 56 -2.62 8.86 2.26
C PHE A 56 -1.53 8.55 3.30
N THR A 57 -1.78 7.56 4.16
CA THR A 57 -0.78 6.98 5.05
C THR A 57 -0.85 5.46 4.97
N GLU A 58 0.29 4.83 4.72
CA GLU A 58 0.42 3.36 4.78
C GLU A 58 0.11 2.82 6.18
N MET A 59 0.10 3.67 7.20
CA MET A 59 -0.23 3.33 8.59
C MET A 59 -1.71 3.53 8.93
N ALA A 60 -2.58 3.81 7.96
CA ALA A 60 -4.00 4.01 8.22
C ALA A 60 -4.64 2.81 8.95
N TYR A 61 -4.08 1.61 8.79
CA TYR A 61 -4.57 0.38 9.41
C TYR A 61 -4.39 0.38 10.94
N LEU A 62 -3.48 1.19 11.46
CA LEU A 62 -3.29 1.39 12.91
C LEU A 62 -4.40 2.24 13.52
N TYR A 63 -5.11 3.00 12.69
CA TYR A 63 -6.04 4.05 13.10
C TYR A 63 -7.47 3.82 12.63
N SER A 64 -7.72 2.75 11.88
CA SER A 64 -9.02 2.40 11.32
C SER A 64 -9.53 1.10 11.95
N GLU A 65 -10.76 1.11 12.48
CA GLU A 65 -11.47 -0.13 12.84
C GLU A 65 -11.92 -0.91 11.59
N ASP A 66 -12.00 -0.23 10.44
CA ASP A 66 -12.31 -0.85 9.15
C ASP A 66 -11.07 -1.53 8.57
N ASN A 67 -11.24 -2.77 8.10
CA ASN A 67 -10.22 -3.49 7.36
C ASN A 67 -9.80 -2.67 6.15
N ILE A 68 -8.55 -2.21 6.15
CA ILE A 68 -7.97 -1.56 4.97
C ILE A 68 -7.86 -2.61 3.88
N GLU A 69 -8.70 -2.46 2.85
CA GLU A 69 -8.64 -3.31 1.67
C GLU A 69 -7.24 -3.20 1.04
N ASN A 70 -6.69 -4.33 0.61
CA ASN A 70 -5.37 -4.37 -0.02
C ASN A 70 -5.38 -3.55 -1.33
N GLU A 71 -4.41 -2.66 -1.51
CA GLU A 71 -4.32 -1.81 -2.71
C GLU A 71 -4.32 -2.63 -4.01
N ALA A 72 -3.63 -3.78 -4.02
CA ALA A 72 -3.59 -4.67 -5.18
C ALA A 72 -4.98 -5.24 -5.51
N ASP A 73 -5.80 -5.51 -4.49
CA ASP A 73 -7.18 -5.98 -4.69
C ASP A 73 -8.08 -4.86 -5.22
N ILE A 74 -7.96 -3.64 -4.68
CA ILE A 74 -8.69 -2.46 -5.14
C ILE A 74 -8.35 -2.19 -6.62
N ASN A 75 -7.06 -2.04 -6.94
CA ASN A 75 -6.62 -1.75 -8.30
C ASN A 75 -7.02 -2.86 -9.28
N SER A 76 -6.85 -4.13 -8.89
CA SER A 76 -7.25 -5.27 -9.74
C SER A 76 -8.75 -5.28 -10.02
N LYS A 77 -9.58 -4.93 -9.02
CA LYS A 77 -11.04 -4.83 -9.13
C LYS A 77 -11.47 -3.68 -10.03
N GLU A 78 -10.81 -2.53 -9.96
CA GLU A 78 -11.10 -1.37 -10.81
C GLU A 78 -10.80 -1.65 -12.28
N TRP A 79 -9.62 -2.21 -12.57
CA TRP A 79 -9.25 -2.63 -13.93
C TRP A 79 -10.17 -3.70 -14.49
N ALA A 80 -10.50 -4.70 -13.67
CA ALA A 80 -11.43 -5.76 -14.05
C ALA A 80 -12.80 -5.20 -14.41
N LYS A 81 -13.32 -4.26 -13.61
CA LYS A 81 -14.57 -3.55 -13.90
C LYS A 81 -14.48 -2.69 -15.15
N TYR A 82 -13.39 -1.95 -15.34
CA TYR A 82 -13.20 -1.09 -16.51
C TYR A 82 -13.11 -1.89 -17.82
N LEU A 83 -12.51 -3.08 -17.78
CA LEU A 83 -12.29 -3.94 -18.96
C LEU A 83 -13.33 -5.04 -19.14
N ASP A 84 -14.24 -5.23 -18.18
CA ASP A 84 -15.22 -6.31 -18.14
C ASP A 84 -14.58 -7.71 -18.18
N ILE A 85 -13.60 -7.93 -17.29
CA ILE A 85 -12.81 -9.16 -17.19
C ILE A 85 -12.63 -9.61 -15.73
N LYS A 86 -11.93 -10.72 -15.50
CA LYS A 86 -11.76 -11.30 -14.16
C LYS A 86 -10.69 -10.53 -13.36
N GLN A 87 -11.00 -10.18 -12.12
CA GLN A 87 -10.04 -9.58 -11.18
C GLN A 87 -8.77 -10.43 -11.01
N ALA A 88 -8.91 -11.75 -10.92
CA ALA A 88 -7.77 -12.66 -10.77
C ALA A 88 -6.76 -12.54 -11.91
N ASP A 89 -7.23 -12.31 -13.14
CA ASP A 89 -6.36 -12.18 -14.31
C ASP A 89 -5.58 -10.84 -14.28
N VAL A 90 -6.19 -9.78 -13.74
CA VAL A 90 -5.48 -8.51 -13.49
C VAL A 90 -4.42 -8.70 -12.41
N TYR A 91 -4.83 -9.30 -11.29
CA TYR A 91 -3.95 -9.50 -10.14
C TYR A 91 -2.73 -10.34 -10.52
N GLU A 92 -2.94 -11.41 -11.29
CA GLU A 92 -1.87 -12.25 -11.82
C GLU A 92 -0.81 -11.40 -12.55
N VAL A 93 -1.23 -10.60 -13.54
CA VAL A 93 -0.34 -9.83 -14.41
C VAL A 93 0.35 -8.67 -13.67
N MET A 94 -0.38 -7.99 -12.77
CA MET A 94 0.11 -6.79 -12.11
C MET A 94 0.97 -7.10 -10.88
N TYR A 95 0.66 -8.17 -10.15
CA TYR A 95 1.22 -8.41 -8.80
C TYR A 95 1.81 -9.80 -8.59
N ASN A 96 1.49 -10.80 -9.43
CA ASN A 96 1.86 -12.19 -9.19
C ASN A 96 2.54 -12.84 -10.41
N VAL A 97 3.45 -12.09 -11.04
CA VAL A 97 4.37 -12.60 -12.06
C VAL A 97 5.79 -12.71 -11.52
N ASP A 98 6.54 -13.70 -12.00
CA ASP A 98 7.97 -13.77 -11.71
C ASP A 98 8.75 -12.64 -12.40
N SER A 99 10.00 -12.44 -11.98
CA SER A 99 10.85 -11.38 -12.51
C SER A 99 11.12 -11.50 -14.02
N ALA A 100 11.20 -12.72 -14.55
CA ALA A 100 11.46 -12.94 -15.97
C ALA A 100 10.23 -12.58 -16.83
N ALA A 101 9.03 -12.95 -16.37
CA ALA A 101 7.77 -12.57 -16.97
C ALA A 101 7.51 -11.06 -16.86
N SER A 102 7.86 -10.45 -15.72
CA SER A 102 7.73 -8.99 -15.52
C SER A 102 8.57 -8.19 -16.53
N VAL A 103 9.81 -8.62 -16.80
CA VAL A 103 10.66 -7.99 -17.84
C VAL A 103 10.03 -8.08 -19.24
N LYS A 104 9.45 -9.25 -19.59
CA LYS A 104 8.75 -9.40 -20.87
C LYS A 104 7.49 -8.53 -20.95
N LEU A 105 6.75 -8.40 -19.85
CA LEU A 105 5.57 -7.55 -19.75
C LEU A 105 5.90 -6.06 -19.87
N ALA A 106 7.08 -5.62 -19.38
CA ALA A 106 7.53 -4.23 -19.57
C ALA A 106 7.79 -3.87 -21.03
N ALA A 107 8.11 -4.86 -21.89
CA ALA A 107 8.26 -4.68 -23.34
C ALA A 107 6.97 -4.94 -24.13
N TYR A 108 5.88 -5.32 -23.45
CA TYR A 108 4.64 -5.70 -24.12
C TYR A 108 3.89 -4.49 -24.68
N ASN A 109 3.56 -4.56 -25.97
CA ASN A 109 2.89 -3.50 -26.74
C ASN A 109 1.56 -3.96 -27.37
N GLY A 110 1.00 -5.06 -26.89
CA GLY A 110 -0.25 -5.62 -27.41
C GLY A 110 -0.12 -6.55 -28.62
N LYS A 111 1.05 -6.63 -29.28
CA LYS A 111 1.22 -7.44 -30.50
C LYS A 111 1.91 -8.78 -30.26
N SER A 112 2.79 -8.84 -29.26
CA SER A 112 3.67 -9.99 -29.00
C SER A 112 3.14 -10.92 -27.91
N ILE A 113 1.85 -11.23 -27.90
CA ILE A 113 1.28 -12.09 -26.84
C ILE A 113 1.87 -13.51 -26.88
N SER A 114 2.25 -14.01 -28.07
CA SER A 114 2.92 -15.31 -28.25
C SER A 114 4.35 -15.36 -27.70
N GLU A 115 4.96 -14.21 -27.38
CA GLU A 115 6.30 -14.15 -26.78
C GLU A 115 6.27 -14.25 -25.24
N LEU A 116 5.07 -14.11 -24.67
CA LEU A 116 4.82 -14.28 -23.24
C LEU A 116 4.76 -15.76 -22.86
N PRO A 117 5.05 -16.11 -21.60
CA PRO A 117 4.85 -17.46 -21.08
C PRO A 117 3.43 -17.99 -21.32
N ASP A 118 3.30 -19.30 -21.49
CA ASP A 118 2.02 -19.96 -21.81
C ASP A 118 0.90 -19.66 -20.79
N SER A 119 1.25 -19.44 -19.52
CA SER A 119 0.30 -19.02 -18.47
C SER A 119 -0.36 -17.68 -18.80
N LEU A 120 0.39 -16.72 -19.35
CA LEU A 120 -0.07 -15.37 -19.64
C LEU A 120 -0.72 -15.22 -21.01
N GLN A 121 -0.44 -16.14 -21.95
CA GLN A 121 -1.01 -16.06 -23.31
C GLN A 121 -2.54 -16.09 -23.35
N LYS A 122 -3.17 -16.74 -22.36
CA LYS A 122 -4.64 -16.87 -22.25
C LYS A 122 -5.26 -15.91 -21.24
N ASN A 123 -4.46 -15.04 -20.63
CA ASN A 123 -4.93 -14.14 -19.60
C ASN A 123 -5.87 -13.08 -20.20
N THR A 124 -7.08 -12.93 -19.63
CA THR A 124 -8.12 -12.08 -20.22
C THR A 124 -7.83 -10.60 -20.07
N TYR A 125 -7.03 -10.19 -19.08
CA TYR A 125 -6.61 -8.81 -18.91
C TYR A 125 -5.71 -8.35 -20.07
N LEU A 126 -4.66 -9.11 -20.38
CA LEU A 126 -3.77 -8.80 -21.51
C LEU A 126 -4.51 -8.78 -22.85
N LEU A 127 -5.43 -9.72 -23.06
CA LEU A 127 -6.26 -9.79 -24.27
C LEU A 127 -7.26 -8.63 -24.35
N ALA A 128 -7.78 -8.13 -23.23
CA ALA A 128 -8.70 -7.00 -23.21
C ALA A 128 -7.97 -5.67 -23.47
N LEU A 129 -6.74 -5.52 -22.97
CA LEU A 129 -5.91 -4.35 -23.24
C LEU A 129 -5.68 -4.15 -24.75
N THR A 130 -5.45 -5.21 -25.53
CA THR A 130 -5.23 -5.08 -26.99
C THR A 130 -6.44 -4.49 -27.74
N LYS A 131 -7.64 -4.57 -27.15
CA LYS A 131 -8.89 -4.02 -27.71
C LYS A 131 -9.11 -2.56 -27.34
N LYS A 132 -8.41 -2.03 -26.31
CA LYS A 132 -8.54 -0.65 -25.84
C LYS A 132 -7.18 0.05 -25.88
N LYS A 133 -6.93 0.76 -26.98
CA LYS A 133 -5.63 1.41 -27.25
C LYS A 133 -5.14 2.32 -26.12
N ASP A 134 -6.01 3.17 -25.58
CA ASP A 134 -5.62 4.13 -24.54
C ASP A 134 -5.26 3.43 -23.22
N ALA A 135 -6.01 2.37 -22.88
CA ALA A 135 -5.74 1.54 -21.71
C ALA A 135 -4.43 0.76 -21.84
N LEU A 136 -4.15 0.22 -23.03
CA LEU A 136 -2.88 -0.43 -23.33
C LEU A 136 -1.72 0.56 -23.25
N ASN A 137 -1.85 1.77 -23.79
CA ASN A 137 -0.82 2.79 -23.71
C ASN A 137 -0.52 3.16 -22.25
N TYR A 138 -1.57 3.36 -21.44
CA TYR A 138 -1.41 3.64 -20.01
C TYR A 138 -0.74 2.48 -19.27
N TYR A 139 -1.17 1.24 -19.51
CA TYR A 139 -0.55 0.04 -18.93
C TYR A 139 0.94 -0.07 -19.30
N THR A 140 1.27 0.06 -20.60
CA THR A 140 2.66 -0.01 -21.06
C THR A 140 3.50 1.10 -20.44
N PHE A 141 2.97 2.32 -20.35
CA PHE A 141 3.63 3.43 -19.66
C PHE A 141 3.88 3.09 -18.18
N ALA A 142 2.84 2.73 -17.43
CA ALA A 142 2.93 2.41 -16.01
C ALA A 142 3.93 1.27 -15.74
N LYS A 143 3.85 0.18 -16.52
CA LYS A 143 4.77 -0.96 -16.42
C LYS A 143 6.22 -0.59 -16.74
N SER A 144 6.44 0.36 -17.66
CA SER A 144 7.78 0.86 -17.99
C SER A 144 8.41 1.72 -16.89
N CYS A 145 7.57 2.35 -16.07
CA CYS A 145 7.98 3.18 -14.93
C CYS A 145 8.17 2.36 -13.64
N GLU A 146 7.63 1.14 -13.55
CA GLU A 146 7.71 0.30 -12.36
C GLU A 146 9.14 0.13 -11.81
N PRO A 147 10.20 -0.13 -12.62
CA PRO A 147 11.56 -0.23 -12.10
C PRO A 147 12.13 1.09 -11.55
N LEU A 148 11.54 2.22 -11.95
CA LEU A 148 11.96 3.57 -11.52
C LEU A 148 11.17 4.04 -10.30
N ALA A 149 9.95 3.50 -10.12
CA ALA A 149 9.07 3.78 -9.00
C ALA A 149 9.35 2.87 -7.78
N ASN A 150 9.71 1.60 -8.03
CA ASN A 150 10.04 0.63 -7.01
C ASN A 150 11.51 0.76 -6.59
N ALA A 151 11.78 1.73 -5.71
CA ALA A 151 13.07 1.82 -5.01
C ALA A 151 13.10 0.82 -3.85
N THR A 152 14.30 0.31 -3.51
CA THR A 152 14.43 -0.58 -2.35
C THR A 152 14.07 0.20 -1.09
N TRP A 153 13.07 -0.28 -0.34
CA TRP A 153 12.70 0.34 0.92
C TRP A 153 13.86 0.30 1.92
N ASN A 154 14.32 1.47 2.37
CA ASN A 154 15.34 1.61 3.40
C ASN A 154 14.99 2.81 4.27
N GLU A 155 14.55 2.54 5.50
CA GLU A 155 14.11 3.55 6.47
C GLU A 155 15.23 4.52 6.87
N TRP A 156 16.49 4.07 6.82
CA TRP A 156 17.65 4.84 7.24
C TRP A 156 18.30 5.62 6.09
N ASN A 157 18.09 5.17 4.86
CA ASN A 157 18.62 5.79 3.66
C ASN A 157 17.68 5.55 2.47
N PRO A 158 16.53 6.25 2.41
CA PRO A 158 15.56 6.03 1.36
C PRO A 158 16.15 6.42 0.01
N GLU A 159 16.19 5.48 -0.93
CA GLU A 159 16.60 5.76 -2.29
C GLU A 159 15.55 6.65 -2.96
N ARG A 160 16.00 7.78 -3.52
CA ARG A 160 15.12 8.69 -4.24
C ARG A 160 14.69 8.04 -5.55
N ARG A 161 13.38 7.98 -5.79
CA ARG A 161 12.81 7.56 -7.08
C ARG A 161 13.33 8.46 -8.21
N ASP A 162 13.69 7.87 -9.34
CA ASP A 162 14.23 8.60 -10.49
C ASP A 162 13.10 9.22 -11.32
N SER A 163 12.60 10.37 -10.85
CA SER A 163 11.53 11.11 -11.52
C SER A 163 11.93 11.61 -12.90
N THR A 164 13.21 11.94 -13.11
CA THR A 164 13.71 12.39 -14.41
C THR A 164 13.67 11.27 -15.43
N ALA A 165 14.06 10.05 -15.05
CA ALA A 165 13.93 8.90 -15.94
C ALA A 165 12.45 8.57 -16.24
N MET A 166 11.53 8.74 -15.29
CA MET A 166 10.10 8.54 -15.52
C MET A 166 9.51 9.55 -16.53
N GLU A 167 9.94 10.82 -16.47
CA GLU A 167 9.52 11.84 -17.46
C GLU A 167 9.92 11.45 -18.89
N THR A 168 11.05 10.78 -19.08
CA THR A 168 11.47 10.32 -20.42
C THR A 168 10.62 9.17 -20.98
N LYS A 169 9.77 8.54 -20.17
CA LYS A 169 8.87 7.44 -20.58
C LYS A 169 7.48 7.91 -20.99
N ALA A 170 7.09 9.14 -20.61
CA ALA A 170 5.79 9.75 -20.89
C ALA A 170 5.72 10.33 -22.32
#